data_AF-A0A443NYC7-F1
#
_entry.id   AF-A0A443NYC7-F1
#
_cell.length_a   1.000
_cell.length_b   1.000
_cell.length_c   1.000
_cell.angle_alpha   90.00
_cell.angle_beta   90.00
_cell.angle_gamma   90.00
#
_symmetry.space_group_name_H-M   'P 1'
#
loop_
_entity.id
_entity.type
_entity.pdbx_description
1 polymer ?
#
loop_
_entity_poly.entity_id
_entity_poly.type
_entity_poly.pdbx_seq_one_letter_code
_entity_poly.pdbx_strand_id
1 'polypeptide(L)' 'MVLSKIPVTYAGGVTVMADLERIKLAGMGCVDVTVGSALDIFGGDMAFKDVVAWHEKQQFMEGQRCAAII' A
#
# COMPACT_ATOMS: atom_id res chain seq x y z
N MET A 1 -22.63 -2.68 -2.71
CA MET A 1 -21.62 -2.57 -1.65
C MET A 1 -21.22 -1.11 -1.57
N VAL A 2 -21.54 -0.39 -0.49
CA VAL A 2 -21.18 1.03 -0.36
C VAL A 2 -19.85 1.09 0.38
N LEU A 3 -18.81 1.65 -0.27
CA LEU A 3 -17.53 1.91 0.37
C LEU A 3 -17.69 3.10 1.33
N SER A 4 -17.11 3.00 2.53
CA SER A 4 -17.10 4.10 3.50
C SER A 4 -16.38 5.32 2.91
N LYS A 5 -16.92 6.52 3.16
CA LYS A 5 -16.26 7.79 2.78
C LYS A 5 -15.14 8.19 3.73
N ILE A 6 -14.99 7.48 4.84
CA ILE A 6 -13.96 7.74 5.85
C ILE A 6 -12.66 7.09 5.36
N PRO A 7 -11.54 7.83 5.27
CA PRO A 7 -10.24 7.25 4.95
C PRO A 7 -9.87 6.13 5.94
N VAL A 8 -9.40 5.00 5.42
CA VAL A 8 -9.00 3.84 6.22
C VAL A 8 -7.57 3.46 5.87
N THR A 9 -6.75 3.24 6.88
CA THR A 9 -5.37 2.78 6.75
C THR A 9 -5.20 1.43 7.42
N TYR A 10 -4.66 0.46 6.69
CA TYR A 10 -4.27 -0.84 7.18
C TYR A 10 -2.83 -0.82 7.67
N ALA A 11 -2.62 -1.18 8.93
CA ALA A 11 -1.32 -1.31 9.59
C ALA A 11 -1.18 -2.72 10.18
N GLY A 12 -0.79 -3.68 9.35
CA GLY A 12 -0.77 -5.09 9.73
C GLY A 12 0.30 -5.90 9.02
N GLY A 13 1.57 -5.69 9.39
CA GLY A 13 2.65 -6.63 9.07
C GLY A 13 2.83 -6.97 7.59
N VAL A 14 2.86 -5.96 6.72
CA VAL A 14 3.24 -6.14 5.31
C VAL A 14 4.68 -6.64 5.26
N THR A 15 4.92 -7.77 4.58
CA THR A 15 6.27 -8.37 4.48
C THR A 15 6.77 -8.51 3.05
N VAL A 16 5.85 -8.59 2.07
CA VAL A 16 6.19 -8.76 0.64
C VAL A 16 5.34 -7.84 -0.24
N MET A 17 5.83 -7.52 -1.45
CA MET A 17 5.11 -6.69 -2.43
C MET A 17 3.72 -7.27 -2.78
N ALA A 18 3.57 -8.60 -2.75
CA ALA A 18 2.29 -9.27 -2.99
C ALA A 18 1.20 -8.91 -1.96
N ASP A 19 1.59 -8.53 -0.73
CA ASP A 19 0.63 -8.09 0.28
C ASP A 19 0.02 -6.74 -0.11
N LEU A 20 0.80 -5.84 -0.72
CA LEU A 20 0.31 -4.55 -1.22
C LEU A 20 -0.76 -4.75 -2.30
N GLU A 21 -0.55 -5.68 -3.22
CA GLU A 21 -1.53 -6.01 -4.26
C GLU A 21 -2.80 -6.63 -3.65
N ARG A 22 -2.64 -7.54 -2.68
CA ARG A 22 -3.76 -8.18 -2.00
C ARG A 22 -4.61 -7.16 -1.25
N ILE A 23 -3.99 -6.23 -0.52
CA ILE A 23 -4.67 -5.16 0.22
C ILE A 23 -5.38 -4.21 -0.75
N LYS A 24 -4.72 -3.83 -1.85
CA LYS A 24 -5.34 -3.00 -2.89
C LYS A 24 -6.61 -3.64 -3.46
N LEU A 25 -6.54 -4.92 -3.83
CA LEU A 25 -7.67 -5.67 -4.38
C LEU A 25 -8.80 -5.83 -3.34
N ALA A 26 -8.47 -6.22 -2.12
CA ALA A 26 -9.45 -6.38 -1.04
C ALA A 26 -10.10 -5.05 -0.63
N GLY A 27 -9.33 -3.97 -0.65
CA GLY A 27 -9.75 -2.60 -0.34
C GLY A 27 -10.39 -1.87 -1.51
N MET A 28 -10.48 -2.48 -2.69
CA MET A 28 -11.00 -1.88 -3.92
C MET A 28 -10.39 -0.51 -4.25
N GLY A 29 -9.10 -0.30 -3.96
CA GLY A 29 -8.45 1.00 -4.19
C GLY A 29 -8.80 2.08 -3.16
N CYS A 30 -9.46 1.75 -2.04
CA CYS A 30 -9.90 2.70 -1.01
C CYS A 30 -9.26 2.50 0.37
N VAL A 31 -8.25 1.63 0.47
CA VAL A 31 -7.56 1.33 1.73
C VAL A 31 -6.08 1.67 1.59
N ASP A 32 -5.62 2.60 2.39
CA ASP A 32 -4.21 2.93 2.49
C ASP A 32 -3.48 1.82 3.27
N VAL A 33 -2.18 1.67 3.06
CA VAL A 33 -1.37 0.62 3.71
C VAL A 33 -0.10 1.21 4.29
N THR A 34 0.33 0.72 5.45
CA THR A 34 1.63 1.08 6.04
C THR A 34 2.67 -0.01 5.85
N VAL A 35 3.89 0.40 5.45
CA VAL A 35 5.04 -0.50 5.29
C VAL A 35 6.22 0.05 6.09
N GLY A 36 6.48 -0.55 7.24
CA GLY A 36 7.57 -0.16 8.13
C GLY A 36 8.73 -1.16 8.07
N SER A 37 8.79 -2.05 9.07
CA SER A 37 9.92 -2.96 9.32
C SER A 37 10.32 -3.88 8.16
N ALA A 38 9.47 -4.07 7.16
CA ALA A 38 9.82 -4.85 5.98
C ALA A 38 10.73 -4.11 4.99
N LEU A 39 10.82 -2.77 5.09
CA LEU A 39 11.66 -1.98 4.21
C LEU A 39 13.15 -2.16 4.51
N ASP A 40 13.96 -2.14 3.45
CA ASP A 40 15.42 -2.17 3.49
C ASP A 40 16.02 -1.07 4.37
N ILE A 41 15.46 0.15 4.31
CA ILE A 41 15.85 1.28 5.16
C ILE A 41 15.59 1.06 6.66
N PHE A 42 14.78 0.06 7.02
CA PHE A 42 14.50 -0.35 8.40
C PHE A 42 15.03 -1.75 8.74
N GLY A 43 15.86 -2.35 7.87
CA GLY A 43 16.49 -3.65 8.08
C GLY A 43 15.71 -4.86 7.58
N GLY A 44 14.66 -4.65 6.76
CA GLY A 44 13.94 -5.70 6.06
C GLY A 44 14.46 -5.96 4.64
N ASP A 45 13.77 -6.83 3.90
CA ASP A 45 14.19 -7.28 2.56
C ASP A 45 13.52 -6.52 1.39
N MET A 46 12.53 -5.67 1.69
CA MET A 46 11.76 -4.97 0.67
C MET A 46 12.42 -3.64 0.29
N ALA A 47 12.80 -3.47 -0.96
CA ALA A 47 13.42 -2.22 -1.40
C ALA A 47 12.45 -1.04 -1.30
N PHE A 48 12.82 0.01 -0.56
CA PHE A 48 12.04 1.24 -0.45
C PHE A 48 11.63 1.82 -1.82
N LYS A 49 12.57 1.78 -2.77
CA LYS A 49 12.35 2.27 -4.14
C LYS A 49 11.25 1.52 -4.88
N ASP A 50 11.12 0.22 -4.64
CA ASP A 50 10.10 -0.61 -5.29
C ASP A 50 8.71 -0.28 -4.76
N VAL A 51 8.60 -0.01 -3.45
CA VAL A 51 7.35 0.45 -2.81
C VAL A 51 6.94 1.82 -3.34
N VAL A 52 7.87 2.76 -3.46
CA VAL A 52 7.62 4.09 -4.05
C VAL A 52 7.19 3.97 -5.52
N ALA A 53 7.93 3.22 -6.33
CA ALA A 53 7.60 3.02 -7.75
C ALA A 53 6.24 2.32 -7.93
N TRP A 54 5.90 1.38 -7.04
CA TRP A 54 4.58 0.78 -7.01
C TRP A 54 3.50 1.81 -6.67
N HIS A 55 3.73 2.68 -5.69
CA HIS A 55 2.79 3.72 -5.28
C HIS A 55 2.54 4.74 -6.40
N GLU A 56 3.59 5.23 -7.06
CA GLU A 56 3.47 6.16 -8.19
C GLU A 56 2.66 5.58 -9.36
N LYS A 57 2.84 4.29 -9.67
CA LYS A 57 2.04 3.59 -10.70
C LYS A 57 0.56 3.59 -10.36
N GLN A 58 0.17 3.51 -9.08
CA GLN A 58 -1.25 3.51 -8.70
C GLN A 58 -1.90 4.88 -8.89
N GLN A 59 -1.18 5.96 -8.59
CA GLN A 59 -1.71 7.34 -8.76
C GLN A 59 -1.99 7.69 -10.22
N PHE A 60 -1.23 7.10 -11.15
CA PHE A 60 -1.38 7.36 -12.59
C PHE A 60 -2.49 6.53 -13.24
N MET A 61 -2.70 5.29 -12.78
CA MET A 61 -3.57 4.33 -13.45
C MET A 61 -5.03 4.38 -13.00
N GLU A 62 -5.31 4.82 -11.78
CA GLU A 62 -6.65 4.86 -11.21
C GLU A 62 -6.86 6.20 -10.52
N GLY A 63 -7.97 6.90 -10.81
CA GLY A 63 -8.40 8.10 -10.09
C GLY A 63 -8.80 7.82 -8.63
N GLN A 64 -8.16 6.84 -7.99
CA GLN A 64 -8.50 6.25 -6.71
C GLN A 64 -7.26 6.28 -5.81
N ARG A 65 -7.41 6.91 -4.64
CA ARG A 65 -6.35 7.15 -3.68
C ARG A 65 -6.13 5.90 -2.82
N CYS A 66 -5.31 4.97 -3.29
CA CYS A 66 -4.60 4.05 -2.41
C CYS A 66 -3.18 4.59 -2.20
N ALA A 67 -2.86 5.01 -0.97
CA ALA A 67 -1.53 5.40 -0.57
C ALA A 67 -0.85 4.30 0.24
N ALA A 68 0.39 3.97 -0.15
CA ALA A 68 1.32 3.32 0.77
C ALA A 68 1.95 4.44 1.60
N ILE A 69 1.62 4.51 2.89
CA ILE A 69 2.25 5.44 3.83
C ILE A 69 3.45 4.70 4.44
N ILE A 70 4.61 5.34 4.45
CA ILE A 70 5.83 4.81 5.07
C ILE A 70 5.73 4.99 6.58
#